data_AF-A0A182M9R1-F1
#
_entry.id   AF-A0A182M9R1-F1
#
_cell.length_a   1.000
_cell.length_b   1.000
_cell.length_c   1.000
_cell.angle_alpha   90.00
_cell.angle_beta   90.00
_cell.angle_gamma   90.00
#
_symmetry.space_group_name_H-M   'P 1'
#
loop_
_entity.id
_entity.type
_entity.pdbx_description
1 polymer ?
#
loop_
_entity_poly.entity_id
_entity_poly.type
_entity_poly.pdbx_seq_one_letter_code
_entity_poly.pdbx_strand_id
1 'polypeptide(L)'
;MHWLRYLAVAIVLLEANTVRGDFGITQAISGSGTVEQYARRIINEAEGIVTAYGDIPLDGPSDAFNEAALLLKTMFEQIVSLVQPIGQTIIALAPNDVGPAEDLFGAVDTRITAMLAFIKGDGQTQLATIQTKVSVHVRNELNDILSTTKTTLNELRNALNTLRTAVISARTNRATSSNIQTYVKPSMVVLVQTKTLQLATDLPSATFSAIETARTINQANEFIRTGMSIASGTTLSELWESELLKEYDQIMKFLTQLKTLVTSEIPTLNARIALFAQDFSALTTPLGVKYTEINTVYGKITAGTEDNVLNAYKTLVSSVIGYIKDMLSSYFPPIEPAIKRLSEVLVQRGQYADYCYETYYPKVEQYLFSGEMNVLTCLSIELEREKYLMEAIAEVLYELQFFLEDTNAYLKICYRLSLFDTPLANQCLQEHTEFSEPIPCTAIKEYATLLQLLCKEVDSLRFRLWACVSRDTVRFPLEAKDILANIEKCQQFGPSS
;
A
#
# COMPACT_ATOMS: atom_id res chain seq x y z
N MET A 1 -56.65 50.03 -29.27
CA MET A 1 -55.65 50.20 -28.18
C MET A 1 -56.24 50.02 -26.76
N HIS A 2 -57.34 49.28 -26.57
CA HIS A 2 -57.89 49.02 -25.24
C HIS A 2 -57.45 47.69 -24.62
N TRP A 3 -57.14 46.67 -25.44
CA TRP A 3 -56.71 45.34 -24.97
C TRP A 3 -55.37 45.35 -24.21
N LEU A 4 -54.39 46.16 -24.64
CA LEU A 4 -53.11 46.33 -23.94
C LEU A 4 -53.25 46.94 -22.54
N ARG A 5 -54.28 47.77 -22.30
CA ARG A 5 -54.56 48.31 -20.97
C ARG A 5 -55.16 47.27 -20.03
N TYR A 6 -56.00 46.36 -20.56
CA TYR A 6 -56.51 45.23 -19.79
C TYR A 6 -55.42 44.18 -19.52
N LEU A 7 -54.47 43.98 -20.43
CA LEU A 7 -53.33 43.09 -20.22
C LEU A 7 -52.35 43.66 -19.18
N ALA A 8 -52.10 44.98 -19.20
CA ALA A 8 -51.26 45.63 -18.18
C ALA A 8 -51.92 45.65 -16.80
N VAL A 9 -53.23 45.88 -16.71
CA VAL A 9 -53.98 45.76 -15.45
C VAL A 9 -54.06 44.30 -14.99
N ALA A 10 -54.17 43.33 -15.89
CA ALA A 10 -54.12 41.91 -15.55
C ALA A 10 -52.72 41.47 -15.10
N ILE A 11 -51.62 41.98 -15.67
CA ILE A 11 -50.25 41.68 -15.23
C ILE A 11 -49.96 42.35 -13.87
N VAL A 12 -50.45 43.57 -13.62
CA VAL A 12 -50.33 44.23 -12.31
C VAL A 12 -51.25 43.59 -11.25
N LEU A 13 -52.37 42.98 -11.66
CA LEU A 13 -53.24 42.19 -10.78
C LEU A 13 -52.83 40.71 -10.66
N LEU A 14 -52.00 40.18 -11.58
CA LEU A 14 -51.36 38.86 -11.51
C LEU A 14 -49.98 38.92 -10.84
N GLU A 15 -49.38 40.11 -10.76
CA GLU A 15 -48.46 40.54 -9.68
C GLU A 15 -49.25 40.89 -8.40
N ALA A 16 -50.46 40.35 -8.22
CA ALA A 16 -50.98 40.14 -6.88
C ALA A 16 -49.88 39.46 -6.09
N ASN A 17 -49.33 40.22 -5.14
CA ASN A 17 -48.52 39.75 -4.03
C ASN A 17 -48.88 38.29 -3.78
N THR A 18 -48.04 37.34 -4.22
CA THR A 18 -48.01 36.07 -3.51
C THR A 18 -47.67 36.51 -2.11
N VAL A 19 -48.70 36.59 -1.27
CA VAL A 19 -48.63 36.93 0.14
C VAL A 19 -47.76 35.82 0.71
N ARG A 20 -46.44 36.02 0.63
CA ARG A 20 -45.44 35.06 1.07
C ARG A 20 -45.38 35.29 2.56
N GLY A 21 -46.14 34.48 3.28
CA GLY A 21 -46.03 34.43 4.71
C GLY A 21 -44.66 33.93 5.12
N ASP A 22 -44.20 34.36 6.28
CA ASP A 22 -42.91 33.99 6.83
C ASP A 22 -43.10 33.55 8.29
N PHE A 23 -42.24 32.63 8.75
CA PHE A 23 -42.21 32.17 10.15
C PHE A 23 -43.56 31.64 10.71
N GLY A 24 -44.44 31.10 9.85
CA GLY A 24 -45.73 30.52 10.25
C GLY A 24 -46.86 31.55 10.40
N ILE A 25 -46.75 32.72 9.77
CA ILE A 25 -47.85 33.68 9.62
C ILE A 25 -48.02 34.06 8.16
N THR A 26 -49.24 34.42 7.77
CA THR A 26 -49.56 34.70 6.36
C THR A 26 -48.89 35.95 5.80
N GLN A 27 -48.44 36.88 6.63
CA GLN A 27 -47.79 38.10 6.15
C GLN A 27 -46.27 37.96 6.06
N ALA A 28 -45.69 38.67 5.10
CA ALA A 28 -44.24 38.73 4.92
C ALA A 28 -43.54 39.47 6.07
N ILE A 29 -42.40 38.95 6.48
CA ILE A 29 -41.46 39.55 7.43
C ILE A 29 -40.15 39.83 6.68
N SER A 30 -39.82 41.11 6.53
CA SER A 30 -38.60 41.54 5.85
C SER A 30 -37.36 40.86 6.46
N GLY A 31 -36.58 40.19 5.59
CA GLY A 31 -35.35 39.50 5.98
C GLY A 31 -35.47 37.98 6.18
N SER A 32 -36.67 37.40 6.08
CA SER A 32 -36.87 35.94 6.11
C SER A 32 -36.04 35.19 5.07
N GLY A 33 -36.02 35.68 3.82
CA GLY A 33 -35.25 35.08 2.73
C GLY A 33 -33.73 35.05 3.01
N THR A 34 -33.20 36.05 3.72
CA THR A 34 -31.79 36.04 4.14
C THR A 34 -31.53 35.01 5.24
N VAL A 35 -32.47 34.81 6.17
CA VAL A 35 -32.40 33.72 7.16
C VAL A 35 -32.37 32.36 6.44
N GLU A 36 -33.23 32.16 5.45
CA GLU A 36 -33.25 30.95 4.62
C GLU A 36 -31.91 30.73 3.91
N GLN A 37 -31.34 31.77 3.29
CA GLN A 37 -30.04 31.70 2.61
C GLN A 37 -28.89 31.33 3.56
N TYR A 38 -28.82 31.94 4.75
CA TYR A 38 -27.80 31.59 5.73
C TYR A 38 -28.00 30.18 6.29
N ALA A 39 -29.23 29.71 6.43
CA ALA A 39 -29.51 28.34 6.82
C ALA A 39 -29.10 27.31 5.74
N ARG A 40 -29.25 27.64 4.45
CA ARG A 40 -28.67 26.84 3.36
C ARG A 40 -27.14 26.78 3.45
N ARG A 41 -26.50 27.88 3.85
CA ARG A 41 -25.06 27.89 4.06
C ARG A 41 -24.63 26.91 5.16
N ILE A 42 -25.38 26.79 6.27
CA ILE A 42 -25.10 25.77 7.30
C ILE A 42 -25.02 24.37 6.68
N ILE A 43 -25.96 24.02 5.79
CA ILE A 43 -25.98 22.70 5.13
C ILE A 43 -24.74 22.52 4.24
N ASN A 44 -24.42 23.52 3.43
CA ASN A 44 -23.27 23.47 2.51
C ASN A 44 -21.94 23.33 3.27
N GLU A 45 -21.76 24.10 4.35
CA GLU A 45 -20.53 24.03 5.16
C GLU A 45 -20.43 22.68 5.90
N ALA A 46 -21.57 22.11 6.34
CA ALA A 46 -21.60 20.76 6.91
C ALA A 46 -21.30 19.66 5.87
N GLU A 47 -21.67 19.84 4.61
CA GLU A 47 -21.29 18.95 3.51
C GLU A 47 -19.77 18.99 3.20
N GLY A 48 -19.14 20.15 3.43
CA GLY A 48 -17.68 20.26 3.45
C GLY A 48 -17.03 19.33 4.48
N ILE A 49 -17.61 19.22 5.68
CA ILE A 49 -17.17 18.29 6.72
C ILE A 49 -17.35 16.83 6.26
N VAL A 50 -18.47 16.51 5.61
CA VAL A 50 -18.75 15.16 5.05
C VAL A 50 -17.68 14.73 4.07
N THR A 51 -17.33 15.61 3.14
CA THR A 51 -16.29 15.34 2.15
C THR A 51 -14.95 15.11 2.86
N ALA A 52 -14.59 15.98 3.81
CA ALA A 52 -13.32 15.91 4.50
C ALA A 52 -13.14 14.66 5.38
N TYR A 53 -14.15 14.25 6.17
CA TYR A 53 -14.03 13.02 6.97
C TYR A 53 -14.16 11.74 6.11
N GLY A 54 -14.73 11.86 4.90
CA GLY A 54 -14.81 10.78 3.93
C GLY A 54 -13.43 10.25 3.52
N ASP A 55 -12.43 11.14 3.48
CA ASP A 55 -11.05 10.85 3.09
C ASP A 55 -10.19 10.26 4.24
N ILE A 56 -10.76 10.10 5.44
CA ILE A 56 -10.06 9.48 6.57
C ILE A 56 -10.00 7.96 6.33
N PRO A 57 -8.79 7.37 6.18
CA PRO A 57 -8.64 5.93 5.92
C PRO A 57 -8.95 5.11 7.18
N LEU A 58 -9.50 3.91 7.00
CA LEU A 58 -9.83 2.99 8.10
C LEU A 58 -9.11 1.63 7.99
N ASP A 59 -8.32 1.44 6.94
CA ASP A 59 -7.69 0.20 6.51
C ASP A 59 -6.17 0.34 6.35
N GLY A 60 -5.56 1.17 7.20
CA GLY A 60 -4.11 1.33 7.27
C GLY A 60 -3.38 0.13 7.89
N PRO A 61 -2.05 0.08 7.76
CA PRO A 61 -1.22 -0.99 8.34
C PRO A 61 -1.14 -0.97 9.88
N SER A 62 -1.59 0.11 10.53
CA SER A 62 -1.54 0.28 11.98
C SER A 62 -2.94 0.22 12.58
N ASP A 63 -3.22 -0.82 13.37
CA ASP A 63 -4.49 -0.98 14.09
C ASP A 63 -4.78 0.23 15.00
N ALA A 64 -3.74 0.77 15.65
CA ALA A 64 -3.87 1.95 16.49
C ALA A 64 -4.32 3.19 15.70
N PHE A 65 -3.85 3.35 14.46
CA PHE A 65 -4.27 4.46 13.60
C PHE A 65 -5.67 4.23 13.02
N ASN A 66 -6.06 3.00 12.73
CA ASN A 66 -7.41 2.66 12.32
C ASN A 66 -8.43 2.93 13.45
N GLU A 67 -8.10 2.58 14.69
CA GLU A 67 -8.90 2.93 15.86
C GLU A 67 -9.02 4.46 16.04
N ALA A 68 -7.92 5.19 15.93
CA ALA A 68 -7.89 6.65 16.01
C ALA A 68 -8.75 7.30 14.90
N ALA A 69 -8.59 6.82 13.66
CA ALA A 69 -9.33 7.28 12.49
C ALA A 69 -10.84 7.10 12.68
N LEU A 70 -11.27 5.93 13.15
CA LEU A 70 -12.68 5.63 13.40
C LEU A 70 -13.28 6.56 14.45
N LEU A 71 -12.56 6.82 15.55
CA LEU A 71 -13.02 7.73 16.62
C LEU A 71 -13.20 9.16 16.10
N LEU A 72 -12.21 9.68 15.36
CA LEU A 72 -12.26 11.03 14.81
C LEU A 72 -13.36 11.17 13.76
N LYS A 73 -13.48 10.19 12.86
CA LYS A 73 -14.57 10.13 11.87
C LYS A 73 -15.94 10.13 12.53
N THR A 74 -16.12 9.32 13.57
CA THR A 74 -17.38 9.26 14.34
C THR A 74 -17.72 10.62 14.97
N MET A 75 -16.75 11.35 15.50
CA MET A 75 -16.97 12.70 16.05
C MET A 75 -17.48 13.66 14.96
N PHE A 76 -16.83 13.69 13.79
CA PHE A 76 -17.25 14.56 12.68
C PHE A 76 -18.63 14.18 12.14
N GLU A 77 -18.92 12.88 12.00
CA GLU A 77 -20.23 12.37 11.63
C GLU A 77 -21.33 12.82 12.61
N GLN A 78 -21.07 12.75 13.92
CA GLN A 78 -22.01 13.23 14.94
C GLN A 78 -22.25 14.74 14.83
N ILE A 79 -21.20 15.54 14.65
CA ILE A 79 -21.32 16.99 14.43
C ILE A 79 -22.23 17.28 13.24
N VAL A 80 -21.98 16.66 12.08
CA VAL A 80 -22.78 16.86 10.86
C VAL A 80 -24.23 16.43 11.06
N SER A 81 -24.44 15.22 11.60
CA SER A 81 -25.77 14.63 11.77
C SER A 81 -26.68 15.46 12.68
N LEU A 82 -26.10 16.26 13.58
CA LEU A 82 -26.83 17.12 14.51
C LEU A 82 -26.95 18.58 14.03
N VAL A 83 -25.96 19.09 13.27
CA VAL A 83 -26.00 20.45 12.72
C VAL A 83 -26.87 20.58 11.47
N GLN A 84 -26.81 19.63 10.54
CA GLN A 84 -27.58 19.72 9.29
C GLN A 84 -29.10 19.84 9.53
N PRO A 85 -29.71 19.08 10.48
CA PRO A 85 -31.12 19.25 10.80
C PRO A 85 -31.50 20.64 11.32
N ILE A 86 -30.57 21.38 11.94
CA ILE A 86 -30.80 22.76 12.37
C ILE A 86 -30.97 23.66 11.13
N GLY A 87 -30.05 23.55 10.16
CA GLY A 87 -30.16 24.28 8.89
C GLY A 87 -31.46 23.93 8.15
N GLN A 88 -31.78 22.64 8.02
CA GLN A 88 -33.00 22.17 7.35
C GLN A 88 -34.28 22.71 8.00
N THR A 89 -34.36 22.69 9.33
CA THR A 89 -35.54 23.20 10.04
C THR A 89 -35.66 24.72 9.96
N ILE A 90 -34.55 25.47 9.90
CA ILE A 90 -34.59 26.93 9.67
C ILE A 90 -35.01 27.25 8.22
N ILE A 91 -34.56 26.48 7.22
CA ILE A 91 -35.00 26.61 5.82
C ILE A 91 -36.51 26.35 5.71
N ALA A 92 -37.03 25.37 6.45
CA ALA A 92 -38.46 25.09 6.46
C ALA A 92 -39.28 26.14 7.22
N LEU A 93 -38.70 26.75 8.27
CA LEU A 93 -39.34 27.78 9.10
C LEU A 93 -39.43 29.13 8.38
N ALA A 94 -38.33 29.61 7.80
CA ALA A 94 -38.21 31.00 7.36
C ALA A 94 -39.28 31.41 6.32
N PRO A 95 -39.53 30.67 5.24
CA PRO A 95 -40.51 31.03 4.22
C PRO A 95 -41.90 30.42 4.45
N ASN A 96 -42.21 29.90 5.64
CA ASN A 96 -43.47 29.20 5.90
C ASN A 96 -44.63 30.17 6.16
N ASP A 97 -45.74 29.97 5.47
CA ASP A 97 -46.93 30.83 5.52
C ASP A 97 -48.19 30.15 6.09
N VAL A 98 -48.13 28.86 6.44
CA VAL A 98 -49.32 28.04 6.78
C VAL A 98 -49.33 27.55 8.22
N GLY A 99 -48.19 27.14 8.77
CA GLY A 99 -48.13 26.37 10.02
C GLY A 99 -48.19 27.24 11.27
N PRO A 100 -48.74 26.75 12.41
CA PRO A 100 -48.65 27.52 13.64
C PRO A 100 -47.16 27.75 13.98
N ALA A 101 -46.80 29.03 14.12
CA ALA A 101 -45.44 29.44 14.43
C ALA A 101 -44.83 28.66 15.62
N GLU A 102 -45.63 28.29 16.63
CA GLU A 102 -45.19 27.47 17.76
C GLU A 102 -44.49 26.17 17.34
N ASP A 103 -45.09 25.44 16.40
CA ASP A 103 -44.60 24.13 15.99
C ASP A 103 -43.33 24.27 15.15
N LEU A 104 -43.31 25.25 14.25
CA LEU A 104 -42.15 25.51 13.38
C LEU A 104 -40.93 25.96 14.18
N PHE A 105 -41.09 26.92 15.11
CA PHE A 105 -40.00 27.33 16.01
C PHE A 105 -39.64 26.21 16.99
N GLY A 106 -40.62 25.44 17.47
CA GLY A 106 -40.41 24.27 18.34
C GLY A 106 -39.57 23.18 17.67
N ALA A 107 -39.75 22.96 16.37
CA ALA A 107 -38.94 22.02 15.59
C ALA A 107 -37.46 22.44 15.56
N VAL A 108 -37.17 23.72 15.32
CA VAL A 108 -35.77 24.24 15.35
C VAL A 108 -35.18 24.13 16.76
N ASP A 109 -35.94 24.52 17.79
CA ASP A 109 -35.50 24.45 19.20
C ASP A 109 -35.14 23.02 19.62
N THR A 110 -35.91 22.04 19.14
CA THR A 110 -35.66 20.61 19.38
C THR A 110 -34.31 20.19 18.79
N ARG A 111 -34.00 20.60 17.55
CA ARG A 111 -32.72 20.26 16.89
C ARG A 111 -31.52 20.95 17.57
N ILE A 112 -31.66 22.23 17.92
CA ILE A 112 -30.62 22.94 18.68
C ILE A 112 -30.40 22.26 20.04
N THR A 113 -31.47 21.86 20.74
CA THR A 113 -31.38 21.17 22.03
C THR A 113 -30.67 19.82 21.91
N ALA A 114 -30.93 19.05 20.85
CA ALA A 114 -30.25 17.78 20.60
C ALA A 114 -28.73 17.97 20.43
N MET A 115 -28.29 18.95 19.62
CA MET A 115 -26.86 19.24 19.45
C MET A 115 -26.23 19.73 20.77
N LEU A 116 -26.91 20.60 21.52
CA LEU A 116 -26.43 21.06 22.82
C LEU A 116 -26.32 19.92 23.86
N ALA A 117 -27.21 18.93 23.79
CA ALA A 117 -27.16 17.75 24.64
C ALA A 117 -25.95 16.87 24.30
N PHE A 118 -25.71 16.60 23.01
CA PHE A 118 -24.51 15.90 22.55
C PHE A 118 -23.23 16.58 23.03
N ILE A 119 -23.08 17.89 22.81
CA ILE A 119 -21.88 18.65 23.22
C ILE A 119 -21.59 18.54 24.72
N LYS A 120 -22.63 18.46 25.56
CA LYS A 120 -22.51 18.35 27.02
C LYS A 120 -22.38 16.91 27.53
N GLY A 121 -22.86 15.94 26.76
CA GLY A 121 -22.91 14.53 27.11
C GLY A 121 -21.93 13.72 26.27
N ASP A 122 -22.45 12.95 25.32
CA ASP A 122 -21.69 11.97 24.53
C ASP A 122 -20.47 12.55 23.81
N GLY A 123 -20.53 13.81 23.38
CA GLY A 123 -19.38 14.50 22.79
C GLY A 123 -18.20 14.61 23.77
N GLN A 124 -18.44 14.86 25.06
CA GLN A 124 -17.39 14.87 26.09
C GLN A 124 -16.81 13.48 26.34
N THR A 125 -17.66 12.45 26.31
CA THR A 125 -17.22 11.04 26.41
C THR A 125 -16.30 10.69 25.25
N GLN A 126 -16.69 11.03 24.01
CA GLN A 126 -15.86 10.80 22.83
C GLN A 126 -14.56 11.59 22.88
N LEU A 127 -14.58 12.86 23.31
CA LEU A 127 -13.36 13.65 23.51
C LEU A 127 -12.40 13.01 24.52
N ALA A 128 -12.91 12.41 25.59
CA ALA A 128 -12.09 11.68 26.56
C ALA A 128 -11.43 10.44 25.93
N THR A 129 -12.15 9.71 25.08
CA THR A 129 -11.58 8.58 24.32
C THR A 129 -10.57 9.05 23.27
N ILE A 130 -10.82 10.16 22.58
CA ILE A 130 -9.87 10.76 21.63
C ILE A 130 -8.59 11.19 22.35
N GLN A 131 -8.69 11.73 23.56
CA GLN A 131 -7.51 12.09 24.35
C GLN A 131 -6.62 10.88 24.67
N THR A 132 -7.22 9.72 24.97
CA THR A 132 -6.46 8.52 25.36
C THR A 132 -5.91 7.76 24.16
N LYS A 133 -6.63 7.75 23.03
CA LYS A 133 -6.28 6.98 21.83
C LYS A 133 -5.53 7.79 20.78
N VAL A 134 -5.72 9.10 20.75
CA VAL A 134 -5.09 10.01 19.79
C VAL A 134 -4.14 10.95 20.52
N SER A 135 -4.64 12.06 21.07
CA SER A 135 -3.84 13.00 21.86
C SER A 135 -4.70 14.03 22.58
N VAL A 136 -4.11 14.70 23.58
CA VAL A 136 -4.71 15.89 24.21
C VAL A 136 -4.84 17.07 23.25
N HIS A 137 -3.96 17.18 22.25
CA HIS A 137 -3.98 18.29 21.29
C HIS A 137 -5.20 18.21 20.37
N VAL A 138 -5.44 17.06 19.76
CA VAL A 138 -6.61 16.83 18.90
C VAL A 138 -7.90 16.92 19.72
N ARG A 139 -7.89 16.43 20.97
CA ARG A 139 -9.02 16.63 21.88
C ARG A 139 -9.30 18.11 22.14
N ASN A 140 -8.28 18.93 22.37
CA ASN A 140 -8.48 20.36 22.66
C ASN A 140 -9.01 21.09 21.43
N GLU A 141 -8.45 20.81 20.26
CA GLU A 141 -8.92 21.34 18.97
C GLU A 141 -10.42 21.07 18.75
N LEU A 142 -10.84 19.81 18.89
CA LEU A 142 -12.24 19.41 18.76
C LEU A 142 -13.13 20.00 19.86
N ASN A 143 -12.62 20.10 21.09
CA ASN A 143 -13.35 20.74 22.17
C ASN A 143 -13.59 22.23 21.91
N ASP A 144 -12.64 22.93 21.29
CA ASP A 144 -12.78 24.34 20.95
C ASP A 144 -13.82 24.54 19.84
N ILE A 145 -13.85 23.64 18.85
CA ILE A 145 -14.90 23.58 17.82
C ILE A 145 -16.28 23.40 18.46
N LEU A 146 -16.43 22.41 19.34
CA LEU A 146 -17.71 22.14 20.02
C LEU A 146 -18.11 23.29 20.97
N SER A 147 -17.15 23.92 21.64
CA SER A 147 -17.40 25.04 22.57
C SER A 147 -17.83 26.31 21.83
N THR A 148 -17.22 26.59 20.68
CA THR A 148 -17.61 27.70 19.80
C THR A 148 -19.02 27.46 19.27
N THR A 149 -19.27 26.27 18.71
CA THR A 149 -20.59 25.86 18.22
C THR A 149 -21.66 25.96 19.30
N LYS A 150 -21.38 25.50 20.53
CA LYS A 150 -22.28 25.60 21.69
C LYS A 150 -22.65 27.05 22.00
N THR A 151 -21.67 27.96 21.96
CA THR A 151 -21.91 29.38 22.25
C THR A 151 -22.86 29.96 21.22
N THR A 152 -22.56 29.79 19.94
CA THR A 152 -23.39 30.27 18.83
C THR A 152 -24.79 29.65 18.83
N LEU A 153 -24.92 28.37 19.16
CA LEU A 153 -26.22 27.69 19.27
C LEU A 153 -27.10 28.26 20.39
N ASN A 154 -26.53 28.59 21.54
CA ASN A 154 -27.30 29.23 22.63
C ASN A 154 -27.78 30.63 22.21
N GLU A 155 -26.93 31.40 21.53
CA GLU A 155 -27.29 32.73 21.03
C GLU A 155 -28.36 32.66 19.94
N LEU A 156 -28.24 31.72 18.99
CA LEU A 156 -29.25 31.47 17.96
C LEU A 156 -30.58 31.04 18.58
N ARG A 157 -30.55 30.13 19.56
CA ARG A 157 -31.75 29.69 20.29
C ARG A 157 -32.47 30.87 20.96
N ASN A 158 -31.73 31.75 21.62
CA ASN A 158 -32.28 32.93 22.28
C ASN A 158 -32.88 33.93 21.26
N ALA A 159 -32.19 34.14 20.14
CA ALA A 159 -32.69 34.98 19.05
C ALA A 159 -33.99 34.43 18.46
N LEU A 160 -34.05 33.13 18.18
CA LEU A 160 -35.24 32.44 17.68
C LEU A 160 -36.40 32.47 18.68
N ASN A 161 -36.15 32.28 19.98
CA ASN A 161 -37.19 32.37 21.01
C ASN A 161 -37.77 33.78 21.15
N THR A 162 -36.92 34.80 21.01
CA THR A 162 -37.35 36.21 21.00
C THR A 162 -38.23 36.47 19.77
N LEU A 163 -37.80 36.03 18.59
CA LEU A 163 -38.56 36.17 17.35
C LEU A 163 -39.88 35.38 17.41
N ARG A 164 -39.87 34.15 17.92
CA ARG A 164 -41.06 33.31 18.15
C ARG A 164 -42.12 34.06 18.97
N THR A 165 -41.71 34.64 20.09
CA THR A 165 -42.63 35.37 20.99
C THR A 165 -43.26 36.56 20.28
N ALA A 166 -42.47 37.29 19.48
CA ALA A 166 -42.94 38.42 18.69
C ALA A 166 -43.91 38.00 17.57
N VAL A 167 -43.59 36.94 16.83
CA VAL A 167 -44.43 36.40 15.75
C VAL A 167 -45.77 35.90 16.30
N ILE A 168 -45.77 35.16 17.41
CA ILE A 168 -46.99 34.71 18.08
C ILE A 168 -47.83 35.91 18.55
N SER A 169 -47.19 36.94 19.12
CA SER A 169 -47.89 38.17 19.55
C SER A 169 -48.53 38.90 18.36
N ALA A 170 -47.83 39.00 17.24
CA ALA A 170 -48.37 39.57 16.01
C ALA A 170 -49.57 38.76 15.49
N ARG A 171 -49.48 37.42 15.50
CA ARG A 171 -50.56 36.53 15.07
C ARG A 171 -51.79 36.62 15.95
N THR A 172 -51.62 36.62 17.28
CA THR A 172 -52.73 36.80 18.25
C THR A 172 -53.44 38.14 18.03
N ASN A 173 -52.71 39.15 17.54
CA ASN A 173 -53.26 40.43 17.11
C ASN A 173 -53.58 40.47 15.60
N ARG A 174 -54.06 39.36 15.02
CA ARG A 174 -54.57 39.25 13.63
C ARG A 174 -53.52 39.42 12.52
N ALA A 175 -52.22 39.42 12.83
CA ALA A 175 -51.12 39.50 11.86
C ALA A 175 -51.35 40.50 10.73
N THR A 176 -51.80 41.73 11.03
CA THR A 176 -51.84 42.81 10.03
C THR A 176 -50.43 43.37 9.84
N SER A 177 -50.15 44.04 8.71
CA SER A 177 -48.84 44.64 8.46
C SER A 177 -48.41 45.61 9.57
N SER A 178 -49.38 46.38 10.12
CA SER A 178 -49.13 47.29 11.26
C SER A 178 -48.81 46.53 12.55
N ASN A 179 -49.54 45.45 12.86
CA ASN A 179 -49.28 44.66 14.06
C ASN A 179 -47.95 43.90 13.96
N ILE A 180 -47.57 43.43 12.77
CA ILE A 180 -46.25 42.83 12.56
C ILE A 180 -45.14 43.83 12.79
N GLN A 181 -45.24 45.05 12.23
CA GLN A 181 -44.24 46.10 12.48
C GLN A 181 -44.17 46.50 13.97
N THR A 182 -45.29 46.39 14.68
CA THR A 182 -45.36 46.69 16.13
C THR A 182 -44.66 45.62 16.97
N TYR A 183 -44.91 44.33 16.69
CA TYR A 183 -44.41 43.23 17.51
C TYR A 183 -43.07 42.66 17.02
N VAL A 184 -42.90 42.49 15.71
CA VAL A 184 -41.70 41.93 15.07
C VAL A 184 -40.76 43.07 14.66
N LYS A 185 -39.89 43.46 15.59
CA LYS A 185 -38.90 44.51 15.31
C LYS A 185 -37.85 44.00 14.31
N PRO A 186 -37.41 44.81 13.32
CA PRO A 186 -36.37 44.41 12.37
C PRO A 186 -35.08 43.90 13.04
N SER A 187 -34.72 44.46 14.20
CA SER A 187 -33.55 44.01 14.98
C SER A 187 -33.63 42.55 15.43
N MET A 188 -34.83 41.99 15.65
CA MET A 188 -35.00 40.58 16.02
C MET A 188 -34.69 39.66 14.85
N VAL A 189 -35.15 40.02 13.65
CA VAL A 189 -34.89 39.25 12.42
C VAL A 189 -33.40 39.33 12.06
N VAL A 190 -32.79 40.51 12.14
CA VAL A 190 -31.35 40.71 11.92
C VAL A 190 -30.51 39.92 12.92
N LEU A 191 -30.96 39.80 14.18
CA LEU A 191 -30.26 38.99 15.17
C LEU A 191 -30.30 37.49 14.79
N VAL A 192 -31.46 36.98 14.36
CA VAL A 192 -31.56 35.59 13.85
C VAL A 192 -30.66 35.41 12.63
N GLN A 193 -30.70 36.31 11.64
CA GLN A 193 -29.81 36.28 10.47
C GLN A 193 -28.33 36.20 10.89
N THR A 194 -27.90 37.10 11.78
CA THR A 194 -26.51 37.15 12.26
C THR A 194 -26.11 35.84 12.93
N LYS A 195 -26.96 35.28 13.80
CA LYS A 195 -26.63 34.04 14.53
C LYS A 195 -26.73 32.78 13.68
N THR A 196 -27.60 32.76 12.67
CA THR A 196 -27.61 31.69 11.65
C THR A 196 -26.35 31.75 10.80
N LEU A 197 -25.92 32.93 10.36
CA LEU A 197 -24.67 33.09 9.62
C LEU A 197 -23.47 32.71 10.48
N GLN A 198 -23.42 33.15 11.75
CA GLN A 198 -22.34 32.82 12.67
C GLN A 198 -22.19 31.31 12.83
N LEU A 199 -23.32 30.57 12.94
CA LEU A 199 -23.28 29.11 13.00
C LEU A 199 -22.67 28.51 11.74
N ALA A 200 -23.03 29.04 10.56
CA ALA A 200 -22.42 28.59 9.30
C ALA A 200 -20.91 28.88 9.26
N THR A 201 -20.46 30.02 9.80
CA THR A 201 -19.04 30.40 9.81
C THR A 201 -18.20 29.68 10.87
N ASP A 202 -18.82 29.01 11.84
CA ASP A 202 -18.11 28.20 12.84
C ASP A 202 -17.73 26.80 12.30
N LEU A 203 -18.48 26.28 11.31
CA LEU A 203 -18.31 24.94 10.76
C LEU A 203 -17.01 24.69 9.99
N PRO A 204 -16.43 25.65 9.23
CA PRO A 204 -15.16 25.45 8.54
C PRO A 204 -14.03 24.93 9.42
N SER A 205 -14.00 25.29 10.70
CA SER A 205 -13.01 24.75 11.65
C SER A 205 -13.07 23.22 11.79
N ALA A 206 -14.27 22.64 11.76
CA ALA A 206 -14.43 21.19 11.75
C ALA A 206 -13.98 20.56 10.42
N THR A 207 -14.23 21.24 9.30
CA THR A 207 -13.73 20.80 7.98
C THR A 207 -12.20 20.77 7.97
N PHE A 208 -11.54 21.83 8.43
CA PHE A 208 -10.07 21.87 8.53
C PHE A 208 -9.53 20.75 9.44
N SER A 209 -10.17 20.53 10.58
CA SER A 209 -9.79 19.45 11.51
C SER A 209 -9.92 18.05 10.87
N ALA A 210 -10.96 17.82 10.08
CA ALA A 210 -11.16 16.58 9.35
C ALA A 210 -10.13 16.39 8.22
N ILE A 211 -9.81 17.45 7.46
CA ILE A 211 -8.74 17.44 6.44
C ILE A 211 -7.40 17.10 7.07
N GLU A 212 -7.03 17.76 8.17
CA GLU A 212 -5.78 17.46 8.89
C GLU A 212 -5.76 16.04 9.46
N THR A 213 -6.92 15.49 9.81
CA THR A 213 -7.04 14.07 10.18
C THR A 213 -6.73 13.14 9.03
N ALA A 214 -7.36 13.35 7.89
CA ALA A 214 -7.08 12.55 6.70
C ALA A 214 -5.61 12.65 6.32
N ARG A 215 -5.04 13.87 6.28
CA ARG A 215 -3.63 14.10 5.93
C ARG A 215 -2.67 13.35 6.86
N THR A 216 -2.76 13.60 8.16
CA THR A 216 -1.80 13.05 9.13
C THR A 216 -1.85 11.53 9.22
N ILE A 217 -3.05 10.93 9.16
CA ILE A 217 -3.21 9.47 9.18
C ILE A 217 -2.74 8.85 7.85
N ASN A 218 -3.07 9.43 6.70
CA ASN A 218 -2.60 8.92 5.41
C ASN A 218 -1.06 8.94 5.31
N GLN A 219 -0.42 10.05 5.69
CA GLN A 219 1.04 10.17 5.70
C GLN A 219 1.70 9.18 6.67
N ALA A 220 1.14 9.02 7.87
CA ALA A 220 1.62 8.04 8.85
C ALA A 220 1.49 6.60 8.33
N ASN A 221 0.36 6.26 7.70
CA ASN A 221 0.13 4.94 7.11
C ASN A 221 1.08 4.65 5.95
N GLU A 222 1.31 5.62 5.06
CA GLU A 222 2.24 5.46 3.93
C GLU A 222 3.68 5.26 4.40
N PHE A 223 4.07 5.97 5.45
CA PHE A 223 5.40 5.81 6.03
C PHE A 223 5.61 4.43 6.67
N ILE A 224 4.63 3.92 7.41
CA ILE A 224 4.66 2.54 7.94
C ILE A 224 4.69 1.52 6.79
N ARG A 225 3.87 1.72 5.75
CA ARG A 225 3.81 0.83 4.57
C ARG A 225 5.15 0.76 3.85
N THR A 226 5.84 1.89 3.69
CA THR A 226 7.19 1.96 3.11
C THR A 226 8.16 1.12 3.93
N GLY A 227 8.15 1.29 5.26
CA GLY A 227 8.95 0.47 6.16
C GLY A 227 8.66 -1.03 6.02
N MET A 228 7.38 -1.42 6.01
CA MET A 228 6.97 -2.83 5.84
C MET A 228 7.35 -3.41 4.47
N SER A 229 7.25 -2.61 3.41
CA SER A 229 7.65 -3.02 2.06
C SER A 229 9.15 -3.35 2.01
N ILE A 230 9.99 -2.48 2.56
CA ILE A 230 11.44 -2.73 2.64
C ILE A 230 11.73 -3.94 3.54
N ALA A 231 11.04 -4.05 4.69
CA ALA A 231 11.20 -5.18 5.60
C ALA A 231 10.83 -6.54 4.98
N SER A 232 9.86 -6.54 4.05
CA SER A 232 9.42 -7.76 3.36
C SER A 232 10.51 -8.34 2.45
N GLY A 233 11.41 -7.49 1.94
CA GLY A 233 12.43 -7.85 0.97
C GLY A 233 11.87 -8.29 -0.37
N THR A 234 10.58 -8.04 -0.67
CA THR A 234 9.94 -8.49 -1.91
C THR A 234 10.66 -7.97 -3.13
N THR A 235 10.98 -6.67 -3.20
CA THR A 235 11.71 -6.07 -4.34
C THR A 235 13.05 -6.77 -4.60
N LEU A 236 13.83 -7.00 -3.54
CA LEU A 236 15.12 -7.69 -3.64
C LEU A 236 14.95 -9.17 -4.02
N SER A 237 13.91 -9.83 -3.50
CA SER A 237 13.60 -11.22 -3.81
C SER A 237 13.16 -11.38 -5.26
N GLU A 238 12.30 -10.49 -5.76
CA GLU A 238 11.85 -10.45 -7.16
C GLU A 238 13.02 -10.19 -8.11
N LEU A 239 13.90 -9.24 -7.78
CA LEU A 239 15.12 -8.99 -8.55
C LEU A 239 15.97 -10.26 -8.64
N TRP A 240 16.25 -10.88 -7.50
CA TRP A 240 17.03 -12.12 -7.40
C TRP A 240 16.41 -13.24 -8.24
N GLU A 241 15.11 -13.54 -8.02
CA GLU A 241 14.40 -14.57 -8.78
C GLU A 241 14.40 -14.28 -10.29
N SER A 242 14.21 -13.03 -10.70
CA SER A 242 14.11 -12.65 -12.11
C SER A 242 15.41 -12.86 -12.89
N GLU A 243 16.56 -12.55 -12.30
CA GLU A 243 17.85 -12.77 -12.94
C GLU A 243 18.19 -14.26 -12.98
N LEU A 244 17.85 -15.01 -11.93
CA LEU A 244 18.10 -16.44 -11.87
C LEU A 244 17.19 -17.30 -12.75
N LEU A 245 15.98 -16.83 -13.06
CA LEU A 245 15.11 -17.51 -14.03
C LEU A 245 15.74 -17.53 -15.44
N LYS A 246 16.51 -16.51 -15.81
CA LYS A 246 17.22 -16.48 -17.10
C LYS A 246 18.28 -17.58 -17.15
N GLU A 247 19.02 -17.74 -16.07
CA GLU A 247 20.07 -18.74 -15.90
C GLU A 247 19.48 -20.17 -15.82
N TYR A 248 18.34 -20.32 -15.15
CA TYR A 248 17.59 -21.57 -15.09
C TYR A 248 17.16 -22.08 -16.48
N ASP A 249 16.66 -21.20 -17.35
CA ASP A 249 16.25 -21.56 -18.71
C ASP A 249 17.43 -22.09 -19.54
N GLN A 250 18.64 -21.56 -19.33
CA GLN A 250 19.86 -22.05 -19.97
C GLN A 250 20.20 -23.48 -19.54
N ILE A 251 20.16 -23.79 -18.23
CA ILE A 251 20.32 -25.17 -17.75
C ILE A 251 19.26 -26.10 -18.31
N MET A 252 18.00 -25.65 -18.37
CA MET A 252 16.91 -26.50 -18.88
C MET A 252 17.08 -26.83 -20.36
N LYS A 253 17.53 -25.88 -21.17
CA LYS A 253 17.91 -26.12 -22.57
C LYS A 253 19.04 -27.14 -22.66
N PHE A 254 20.07 -26.97 -21.84
CA PHE A 254 21.19 -27.90 -21.81
C PHE A 254 20.76 -29.32 -21.38
N LEU A 255 20.01 -29.46 -20.28
CA LEU A 255 19.53 -30.76 -19.78
C LEU A 255 18.65 -31.48 -20.83
N THR A 256 17.94 -30.71 -21.66
CA THR A 256 17.19 -31.25 -22.81
C THR A 256 18.11 -31.76 -23.91
N GLN A 257 19.20 -31.06 -24.21
CA GLN A 257 20.23 -31.53 -25.15
C GLN A 257 20.91 -32.82 -24.64
N LEU A 258 21.27 -32.86 -23.36
CA LEU A 258 21.84 -34.05 -22.72
C LEU A 258 20.88 -35.25 -22.77
N LYS A 259 19.59 -35.04 -22.49
CA LYS A 259 18.55 -36.08 -22.65
C LYS A 259 18.48 -36.61 -24.07
N THR A 260 18.55 -35.71 -25.05
CA THR A 260 18.56 -36.09 -26.48
C THR A 260 19.79 -36.96 -26.78
N LEU A 261 20.95 -36.59 -26.26
CA LEU A 261 22.20 -37.34 -26.43
C LEU A 261 22.10 -38.76 -25.84
N VAL A 262 21.57 -38.90 -24.63
CA VAL A 262 21.37 -40.20 -23.97
C VAL A 262 20.36 -41.07 -24.69
N THR A 263 19.25 -40.48 -25.12
CA THR A 263 18.11 -41.24 -25.67
C THR A 263 18.24 -41.52 -27.18
N SER A 264 19.10 -40.78 -27.90
CA SER A 264 19.27 -40.91 -29.35
C SER A 264 20.68 -41.34 -29.76
N GLU A 265 21.71 -40.59 -29.36
CA GLU A 265 23.08 -40.80 -29.87
C GLU A 265 23.72 -42.07 -29.30
N ILE A 266 23.55 -42.33 -28.00
CA ILE A 266 24.09 -43.55 -27.37
C ILE A 266 23.47 -44.84 -27.94
N PRO A 267 22.13 -44.95 -28.09
CA PRO A 267 21.52 -46.09 -28.78
C PRO A 267 21.98 -46.22 -30.24
N THR A 268 22.15 -45.11 -30.95
CA THR A 268 22.67 -45.10 -32.33
C THR A 268 24.10 -45.63 -32.40
N LEU A 269 24.94 -45.25 -31.45
CA LEU A 269 26.29 -45.77 -31.26
C LEU A 269 26.30 -47.27 -31.00
N ASN A 270 25.51 -47.74 -30.02
CA ASN A 270 25.40 -49.16 -29.70
C ASN A 270 24.87 -49.99 -30.88
N ALA A 271 23.89 -49.48 -31.60
CA ALA A 271 23.37 -50.10 -32.81
C ALA A 271 24.46 -50.21 -33.90
N ARG A 272 25.32 -49.20 -34.04
CA ARG A 272 26.43 -49.21 -35.00
C ARG A 272 27.53 -50.20 -34.61
N ILE A 273 27.86 -50.29 -33.33
CA ILE A 273 28.82 -51.30 -32.81
C ILE A 273 28.32 -52.71 -33.14
N ALA A 274 27.01 -52.95 -33.06
CA ALA A 274 26.40 -54.23 -33.40
C ALA A 274 26.43 -54.57 -34.91
N LEU A 275 26.77 -53.61 -35.80
CA LEU A 275 26.87 -53.87 -37.25
C LEU A 275 28.22 -54.45 -37.68
N PHE A 276 29.25 -54.41 -36.84
CA PHE A 276 30.56 -54.96 -37.17
C PHE A 276 30.52 -56.50 -37.21
N ALA A 277 31.30 -57.10 -38.11
CA ALA A 277 31.44 -58.55 -38.20
C ALA A 277 32.06 -59.15 -36.91
N GLN A 278 31.79 -60.43 -36.66
CA GLN A 278 32.26 -61.14 -35.46
C GLN A 278 33.79 -61.11 -35.30
N ASP A 279 34.53 -61.02 -36.41
CA ASP A 279 35.99 -60.96 -36.43
C ASP A 279 36.56 -59.72 -35.72
N PHE A 280 35.75 -58.66 -35.54
CA PHE A 280 36.13 -57.45 -34.80
C PHE A 280 35.72 -57.48 -33.31
N SER A 281 35.12 -58.58 -32.83
CA SER A 281 34.51 -58.67 -31.49
C SER A 281 35.46 -58.37 -30.34
N ALA A 282 36.77 -58.65 -30.50
CA ALA A 282 37.79 -58.35 -29.49
C ALA A 282 37.91 -56.84 -29.22
N LEU A 283 37.61 -55.97 -30.20
CA LEU A 283 37.66 -54.52 -30.07
C LEU A 283 36.25 -53.91 -29.87
N THR A 284 35.23 -54.47 -30.52
CA THR A 284 33.86 -53.92 -30.45
C THR A 284 33.12 -54.28 -29.16
N THR A 285 33.43 -55.43 -28.54
CA THR A 285 32.79 -55.83 -27.27
C THR A 285 33.20 -54.92 -26.10
N PRO A 286 34.51 -54.62 -25.88
CA PRO A 286 34.91 -53.65 -24.85
C PRO A 286 34.32 -52.25 -25.08
N LEU A 287 34.24 -51.81 -26.35
CA LEU A 287 33.61 -50.53 -26.71
C LEU A 287 32.12 -50.52 -26.32
N GLY A 288 31.35 -51.55 -26.67
CA GLY A 288 29.93 -51.65 -26.31
C GLY A 288 29.69 -51.64 -24.80
N VAL A 289 30.57 -52.26 -24.01
CA VAL A 289 30.52 -52.19 -22.54
C VAL A 289 30.76 -50.76 -22.05
N LYS A 290 31.78 -50.07 -22.56
CA LYS A 290 32.08 -48.67 -22.23
C LYS A 290 30.90 -47.74 -22.56
N TYR A 291 30.26 -47.87 -23.73
CA TYR A 291 29.10 -47.03 -24.07
C TYR A 291 27.85 -47.37 -23.27
N THR A 292 27.70 -48.62 -22.82
CA THR A 292 26.64 -49.00 -21.89
C THR A 292 26.88 -48.40 -20.49
N GLU A 293 28.15 -48.35 -20.06
CA GLU A 293 28.54 -47.66 -18.82
C GLU A 293 28.27 -46.16 -18.92
N ILE A 294 28.67 -45.51 -20.02
CA ILE A 294 28.32 -44.12 -20.33
C ILE A 294 26.79 -43.94 -20.30
N ASN A 295 26.02 -44.81 -20.95
CA ASN A 295 24.55 -44.75 -20.94
C ASN A 295 23.98 -44.81 -19.52
N THR A 296 24.57 -45.66 -18.67
CA THR A 296 24.13 -45.83 -17.28
C THR A 296 24.47 -44.59 -16.45
N VAL A 297 25.65 -44.01 -16.66
CA VAL A 297 26.09 -42.78 -15.98
C VAL A 297 25.21 -41.61 -16.39
N TYR A 298 25.09 -41.35 -17.69
CA TYR A 298 24.27 -40.25 -18.18
C TYR A 298 22.76 -40.49 -17.99
N GLY A 299 22.33 -41.75 -17.98
CA GLY A 299 20.98 -42.14 -17.59
C GLY A 299 20.65 -41.76 -16.14
N LYS A 300 21.60 -41.93 -15.22
CA LYS A 300 21.46 -41.43 -13.83
C LYS A 300 21.39 -39.90 -13.78
N ILE A 301 22.17 -39.22 -14.62
CA ILE A 301 22.17 -37.74 -14.73
C ILE A 301 20.80 -37.23 -15.25
N THR A 302 20.23 -37.90 -16.25
CA THR A 302 19.01 -37.44 -16.95
C THR A 302 17.69 -37.94 -16.34
N ALA A 303 17.71 -39.03 -15.58
CA ALA A 303 16.53 -39.62 -14.93
C ALA A 303 16.05 -38.85 -13.70
N GLY A 304 16.88 -37.98 -13.11
CA GLY A 304 16.47 -37.05 -12.07
C GLY A 304 15.95 -37.72 -10.79
N THR A 305 16.76 -38.58 -10.17
CA THR A 305 16.58 -38.89 -8.74
C THR A 305 16.90 -37.66 -7.89
N GLU A 306 16.45 -37.63 -6.63
CA GLU A 306 16.36 -36.47 -5.71
C GLU A 306 17.58 -35.52 -5.69
N ASP A 307 18.78 -36.00 -6.02
CA ASP A 307 20.03 -35.26 -6.19
C ASP A 307 20.35 -34.91 -7.66
N ASN A 308 19.57 -34.01 -8.29
CA ASN A 308 19.96 -33.45 -9.58
C ASN A 308 20.35 -31.97 -9.45
N VAL A 309 21.18 -31.51 -10.38
CA VAL A 309 21.66 -30.12 -10.50
C VAL A 309 20.51 -29.10 -10.39
N LEU A 310 19.33 -29.45 -10.90
CA LEU A 310 18.14 -28.60 -10.90
C LEU A 310 17.54 -28.39 -9.50
N ASN A 311 17.45 -29.45 -8.70
CA ASN A 311 16.99 -29.36 -7.32
C ASN A 311 18.03 -28.65 -6.46
N ALA A 312 19.32 -28.92 -6.65
CA ALA A 312 20.39 -28.20 -5.97
C ALA A 312 20.35 -26.70 -6.27
N TYR A 313 20.12 -26.32 -7.52
CA TYR A 313 19.94 -24.92 -7.94
C TYR A 313 18.67 -24.29 -7.37
N LYS A 314 17.52 -24.98 -7.40
CA LYS A 314 16.29 -24.49 -6.74
C LYS A 314 16.47 -24.30 -5.24
N THR A 315 17.18 -25.21 -4.58
CA THR A 315 17.54 -25.08 -3.17
C THR A 315 18.44 -23.87 -2.94
N LEU A 316 19.45 -23.65 -3.78
CA LEU A 316 20.30 -22.45 -3.76
C LEU A 316 19.44 -21.18 -3.82
N VAL A 317 18.57 -21.06 -4.83
CA VAL A 317 17.68 -19.90 -5.03
C VAL A 317 16.79 -19.66 -3.81
N SER A 318 16.10 -20.71 -3.34
CA SER A 318 15.19 -20.60 -2.19
C SER A 318 15.91 -20.24 -0.89
N SER A 319 17.17 -20.64 -0.74
CA SER A 319 17.97 -20.31 0.44
C SER A 319 18.32 -18.82 0.51
N VAL A 320 18.56 -18.19 -0.64
CA VAL A 320 18.88 -16.75 -0.71
C VAL A 320 17.72 -15.88 -0.28
N ILE A 321 16.49 -16.25 -0.62
CA ILE A 321 15.29 -15.51 -0.17
C ILE A 321 15.19 -15.50 1.36
N GLY A 322 15.50 -16.64 2.00
CA GLY A 322 15.63 -16.72 3.46
C GLY A 322 16.71 -15.77 3.98
N TYR A 323 17.89 -15.76 3.34
CA TYR A 323 18.99 -14.89 3.74
C TYR A 323 18.71 -13.40 3.54
N ILE A 324 18.01 -13.00 2.46
CA ILE A 324 17.59 -11.62 2.24
C ILE A 324 16.75 -11.14 3.42
N LYS A 325 15.77 -11.95 3.85
CA LYS A 325 14.92 -11.65 5.00
C LYS A 325 15.72 -11.59 6.31
N ASP A 326 16.62 -12.54 6.53
CA ASP A 326 17.50 -12.55 7.71
C ASP A 326 18.41 -11.31 7.75
N MET A 327 18.92 -10.85 6.61
CA MET A 327 19.76 -9.66 6.53
C MET A 327 18.95 -8.39 6.77
N LEU A 328 17.78 -8.25 6.16
CA LEU A 328 16.87 -7.14 6.40
C LEU A 328 16.43 -7.05 7.87
N SER A 329 16.36 -8.19 8.58
CA SER A 329 16.11 -8.23 10.02
C SER A 329 17.21 -7.57 10.87
N SER A 330 18.41 -7.32 10.31
CA SER A 330 19.46 -6.56 10.99
C SER A 330 19.28 -5.05 10.85
N TYR A 331 18.50 -4.59 9.88
CA TYR A 331 18.32 -3.17 9.55
C TYR A 331 16.96 -2.65 10.00
N PHE A 332 15.87 -3.38 9.71
CA PHE A 332 14.51 -2.91 9.92
C PHE A 332 14.04 -2.91 11.39
N PRO A 333 14.14 -4.00 12.16
CA PRO A 333 13.69 -4.03 13.55
C PRO A 333 14.31 -2.92 14.43
N PRO A 334 15.58 -2.53 14.27
CA PRO A 334 16.13 -1.39 15.01
C PRO A 334 15.45 -0.04 14.73
N ILE A 335 15.01 0.23 13.49
CA ILE A 335 14.41 1.52 13.09
C ILE A 335 12.88 1.54 13.18
N GLU A 336 12.24 0.38 13.22
CA GLU A 336 10.78 0.25 13.36
C GLU A 336 10.20 1.11 14.50
N PRO A 337 10.81 1.18 15.70
CA PRO A 337 10.33 2.08 16.76
C PRO A 337 10.37 3.56 16.37
N ALA A 338 11.37 4.00 15.61
CA ALA A 338 11.46 5.38 15.12
C ALA A 338 10.37 5.68 14.07
N ILE A 339 10.10 4.73 13.15
CA ILE A 339 9.00 4.85 12.17
C ILE A 339 7.66 5.01 12.90
N LYS A 340 7.37 4.09 13.83
CA LYS A 340 6.15 4.12 14.64
C LYS A 340 6.04 5.42 15.43
N ARG A 341 7.11 5.80 16.13
CA ARG A 341 7.09 7.00 16.97
C ARG A 341 6.90 8.28 16.17
N LEU A 342 7.59 8.43 15.04
CA LEU A 342 7.44 9.61 14.19
C LEU A 342 6.03 9.70 13.60
N SER A 343 5.46 8.56 13.20
CA SER A 343 4.07 8.45 12.74
C SER A 343 3.07 8.85 13.83
N GLU A 344 3.28 8.38 15.06
CA GLU A 344 2.47 8.79 16.23
C GLU A 344 2.56 10.29 16.49
N VAL A 345 3.76 10.88 16.45
CA VAL A 345 3.97 12.32 16.64
C VAL A 345 3.15 13.13 15.64
N LEU A 346 3.14 12.71 14.37
CA LEU A 346 2.35 13.35 13.32
C LEU A 346 0.83 13.26 13.61
N VAL A 347 0.32 12.06 13.90
CA VAL A 347 -1.11 11.84 14.20
C VAL A 347 -1.56 12.54 15.49
N GLN A 348 -0.66 12.67 16.47
CA GLN A 348 -0.93 13.38 17.73
C GLN A 348 -1.10 14.89 17.57
N ARG A 349 -0.64 15.49 16.46
CA ARG A 349 -0.72 16.93 16.17
C ARG A 349 -0.29 17.83 17.32
N GLY A 350 0.83 17.47 17.95
CA GLY A 350 1.49 18.33 18.91
C GLY A 350 2.02 19.61 18.25
N GLN A 351 2.41 20.58 19.07
CA GLN A 351 2.90 21.90 18.62
C GLN A 351 4.02 21.83 17.56
N TYR A 352 4.88 20.81 17.65
CA TYR A 352 6.02 20.61 16.73
C TYR A 352 5.86 19.39 15.82
N ALA A 353 4.66 18.80 15.72
CA ALA A 353 4.45 17.53 15.03
C ALA A 353 4.93 17.55 13.57
N ASP A 354 4.46 18.51 12.79
CA ASP A 354 4.86 18.64 11.38
C ASP A 354 6.36 18.92 11.24
N TYR A 355 6.91 19.82 12.07
CA TYR A 355 8.35 20.11 12.06
C TYR A 355 9.19 18.85 12.31
N CYS A 356 8.84 18.06 13.33
CA CYS A 356 9.56 16.84 13.65
C CYS A 356 9.38 15.79 12.56
N TYR A 357 8.18 15.64 12.01
CA TYR A 357 7.93 14.74 10.90
C TYR A 357 8.83 15.08 9.70
N GLU A 358 8.78 16.31 9.21
CA GLU A 358 9.57 16.77 8.06
C GLU A 358 11.10 16.71 8.31
N THR A 359 11.53 16.85 9.57
CA THR A 359 12.96 16.80 9.93
C THR A 359 13.52 15.37 9.96
N TYR A 360 12.73 14.40 10.44
CA TYR A 360 13.21 13.04 10.69
C TYR A 360 12.73 12.03 9.66
N TYR A 361 11.65 12.31 8.93
CA TYR A 361 11.16 11.43 7.86
C TYR A 361 12.26 11.13 6.82
N PRO A 362 12.96 12.14 6.24
CA PRO A 362 14.03 11.86 5.28
C PRO A 362 15.21 11.09 5.88
N LYS A 363 15.48 11.24 7.18
CA LYS A 363 16.57 10.52 7.87
C LYS A 363 16.23 9.05 8.03
N VAL A 364 14.98 8.74 8.35
CA VAL A 364 14.50 7.35 8.46
C VAL A 364 14.42 6.71 7.07
N GLU A 365 13.94 7.43 6.05
CA GLU A 365 13.99 6.93 4.66
C GLU A 365 15.42 6.63 4.22
N GLN A 366 16.35 7.56 4.45
CA GLN A 366 17.75 7.36 4.11
C GLN A 366 18.35 6.15 4.83
N TYR A 367 18.01 5.94 6.11
CA TYR A 367 18.41 4.77 6.87
C TYR A 367 17.91 3.48 6.20
N LEU A 368 16.62 3.42 5.86
CA LEU A 368 16.00 2.24 5.24
C LEU A 368 16.62 1.94 3.88
N PHE A 369 16.74 2.94 3.01
CA PHE A 369 17.36 2.78 1.69
C PHE A 369 18.84 2.43 1.77
N SER A 370 19.58 2.94 2.76
CA SER A 370 20.98 2.54 2.96
C SER A 370 21.09 1.06 3.33
N GLY A 371 20.17 0.55 4.16
CA GLY A 371 20.09 -0.88 4.48
C GLY A 371 19.77 -1.73 3.25
N GLU A 372 18.75 -1.36 2.48
CA GLU A 372 18.36 -2.05 1.26
C GLU A 372 19.47 -2.03 0.20
N MET A 373 20.10 -0.87 -0.03
CA MET A 373 21.21 -0.72 -0.98
C MET A 373 22.44 -1.53 -0.59
N ASN A 374 22.73 -1.67 0.72
CA ASN A 374 23.81 -2.54 1.19
C ASN A 374 23.54 -4.00 0.82
N VAL A 375 22.31 -4.48 1.06
CA VAL A 375 21.92 -5.85 0.68
C VAL A 375 21.95 -6.01 -0.84
N LEU A 376 21.40 -5.05 -1.59
CA LEU A 376 21.39 -5.06 -3.06
C LEU A 376 22.81 -5.16 -3.65
N THR A 377 23.76 -4.38 -3.11
CA THR A 377 25.16 -4.40 -3.56
C THR A 377 25.77 -5.79 -3.34
N CYS A 378 25.51 -6.40 -2.18
CA CYS A 378 25.97 -7.75 -1.88
C CYS A 378 25.34 -8.81 -2.80
N LEU A 379 24.03 -8.72 -3.03
CA LEU A 379 23.32 -9.61 -3.94
C LEU A 379 23.84 -9.49 -5.38
N SER A 380 24.13 -8.27 -5.84
CA SER A 380 24.63 -8.05 -7.21
C SER A 380 25.97 -8.75 -7.45
N ILE A 381 26.86 -8.75 -6.46
CA ILE A 381 28.15 -9.48 -6.53
C ILE A 381 27.92 -10.99 -6.57
N GLU A 382 26.97 -11.51 -5.79
CA GLU A 382 26.65 -12.94 -5.81
C GLU A 382 25.94 -13.36 -7.10
N LEU A 383 25.10 -12.51 -7.67
CA LEU A 383 24.48 -12.75 -8.98
C LEU A 383 25.54 -12.94 -10.08
N GLU A 384 26.60 -12.11 -10.10
CA GLU A 384 27.71 -12.29 -11.05
C GLU A 384 28.46 -13.61 -10.82
N ARG A 385 28.70 -14.00 -9.56
CA ARG A 385 29.35 -15.27 -9.23
C ARG A 385 28.53 -16.47 -9.66
N GLU A 386 27.22 -16.41 -9.42
CA GLU A 386 26.28 -17.45 -9.84
C GLU A 386 26.27 -17.57 -11.36
N LYS A 387 26.26 -16.46 -12.10
CA LYS A 387 26.41 -16.48 -13.56
C LYS A 387 27.68 -17.20 -14.02
N TYR A 388 28.85 -16.91 -13.45
CA TYR A 388 30.09 -17.60 -13.83
C TYR A 388 30.06 -19.09 -13.48
N LEU A 389 29.44 -19.47 -12.35
CA LEU A 389 29.24 -20.87 -11.99
C LEU A 389 28.36 -21.57 -13.04
N MET A 390 27.30 -20.90 -13.48
CA MET A 390 26.37 -21.41 -14.49
C MET A 390 27.03 -21.57 -15.86
N GLU A 391 27.84 -20.60 -16.30
CA GLU A 391 28.66 -20.68 -17.51
C GLU A 391 29.65 -21.87 -17.42
N ALA A 392 30.35 -22.03 -16.29
CA ALA A 392 31.28 -23.14 -16.10
C ALA A 392 30.58 -24.51 -16.12
N ILE A 393 29.38 -24.61 -15.53
CA ILE A 393 28.55 -25.82 -15.61
C ILE A 393 28.19 -26.11 -17.07
N ALA A 394 27.77 -25.10 -17.84
CA ALA A 394 27.39 -25.25 -19.24
C ALA A 394 28.56 -25.71 -20.13
N GLU A 395 29.78 -25.22 -19.90
CA GLU A 395 30.98 -25.61 -20.66
C GLU A 395 31.36 -27.08 -20.43
N VAL A 396 31.43 -27.55 -19.18
CA VAL A 396 31.71 -28.98 -18.86
C VAL A 396 30.69 -29.89 -19.54
N LEU A 397 29.45 -29.45 -19.51
CA LEU A 397 28.31 -30.13 -20.10
C LEU A 397 28.38 -30.14 -21.65
N TYR A 398 28.86 -29.06 -22.28
CA TYR A 398 29.13 -28.98 -23.72
C TYR A 398 30.29 -29.89 -24.15
N GLU A 399 31.39 -29.93 -23.40
CA GLU A 399 32.52 -30.83 -23.67
C GLU A 399 32.06 -32.30 -23.71
N LEU A 400 31.23 -32.71 -22.75
CA LEU A 400 30.63 -34.05 -22.71
C LEU A 400 29.79 -34.38 -23.95
N GLN A 401 29.07 -33.41 -24.51
CA GLN A 401 28.34 -33.57 -25.77
C GLN A 401 29.30 -33.78 -26.95
N PHE A 402 30.32 -32.94 -27.08
CA PHE A 402 31.31 -33.03 -28.16
C PHE A 402 32.01 -34.38 -28.19
N PHE A 403 32.42 -34.91 -27.03
CA PHE A 403 33.07 -36.22 -26.96
C PHE A 403 32.20 -37.34 -27.56
N LEU A 404 30.88 -37.29 -27.38
CA LEU A 404 29.96 -38.31 -27.88
C LEU A 404 29.67 -38.13 -29.39
N GLU A 405 29.57 -36.90 -29.88
CA GLU A 405 29.41 -36.61 -31.31
C GLU A 405 30.65 -37.04 -32.13
N ASP A 406 31.84 -36.67 -31.70
CA ASP A 406 33.11 -37.03 -32.36
C ASP A 406 33.32 -38.53 -32.35
N THR A 407 33.03 -39.17 -31.23
CA THR A 407 33.04 -40.62 -31.08
C THR A 407 32.13 -41.32 -32.11
N ASN A 408 30.90 -40.81 -32.29
CA ASN A 408 29.94 -41.36 -33.25
C ASN A 408 30.45 -41.20 -34.68
N ALA A 409 31.03 -40.04 -35.00
CA ALA A 409 31.64 -39.79 -36.30
C ALA A 409 32.83 -40.73 -36.57
N TYR A 410 33.71 -40.93 -35.60
CA TYR A 410 34.88 -41.81 -35.72
C TYR A 410 34.47 -43.28 -35.93
N LEU A 411 33.52 -43.78 -35.14
CA LEU A 411 32.98 -45.13 -35.29
C LEU A 411 32.28 -45.35 -36.65
N LYS A 412 31.70 -44.29 -37.23
CA LYS A 412 31.15 -44.35 -38.61
C LYS A 412 32.24 -44.63 -39.63
N ILE A 413 33.41 -44.03 -39.47
CA ILE A 413 34.55 -44.20 -40.37
C ILE A 413 35.10 -45.63 -40.21
N CYS A 414 35.36 -46.07 -38.97
CA CYS A 414 35.84 -47.43 -38.73
C CYS A 414 34.86 -48.49 -39.26
N TYR A 415 33.55 -48.26 -39.11
CA TYR A 415 32.53 -49.15 -39.68
C TYR A 415 32.60 -49.21 -41.20
N ARG A 416 32.69 -48.06 -41.88
CA ARG A 416 32.81 -48.04 -43.34
C ARG A 416 34.05 -48.80 -43.81
N LEU A 417 35.20 -48.59 -43.16
CA LEU A 417 36.44 -49.30 -43.45
C LEU A 417 36.29 -50.81 -43.27
N SER A 418 35.55 -51.25 -42.24
CA SER A 418 35.34 -52.68 -41.95
C SER A 418 34.63 -53.44 -43.08
N LEU A 419 33.94 -52.73 -43.98
CA LEU A 419 33.25 -53.34 -45.12
C LEU A 419 34.18 -53.74 -46.28
N PHE A 420 35.42 -53.23 -46.32
CA PHE A 420 36.32 -53.46 -47.46
C PHE A 420 37.81 -53.58 -47.12
N ASP A 421 38.27 -53.20 -45.93
CA ASP A 421 39.67 -53.27 -45.50
C ASP A 421 39.79 -53.66 -44.01
N THR A 422 39.93 -54.97 -43.77
CA THR A 422 40.00 -55.53 -42.40
C THR A 422 41.22 -55.05 -41.60
N PRO A 423 42.46 -55.04 -42.14
CA PRO A 423 43.62 -54.50 -41.43
C PRO A 423 43.46 -53.04 -41.02
N LEU A 424 43.00 -52.18 -41.93
CA LEU A 424 42.84 -50.75 -41.64
C LEU A 424 41.67 -50.49 -40.67
N ALA A 425 40.59 -51.26 -40.77
CA ALA A 425 39.48 -51.20 -39.81
C ALA A 425 39.90 -51.61 -38.40
N ASN A 426 40.77 -52.61 -38.25
CA ASN A 426 41.33 -53.01 -36.96
C ASN A 426 42.19 -51.90 -36.34
N GLN A 427 43.03 -51.23 -37.14
CA GLN A 427 43.81 -50.08 -36.67
C GLN A 427 42.91 -48.93 -36.21
N CYS A 428 41.90 -48.58 -37.02
CA CYS A 428 40.91 -47.55 -36.68
C CYS A 428 40.18 -47.86 -35.37
N LEU A 429 39.68 -49.10 -35.21
CA LEU A 429 38.98 -49.51 -33.99
C LEU A 429 39.90 -49.54 -32.77
N GLN A 430 41.17 -49.92 -32.94
CA GLN A 430 42.13 -49.96 -31.85
C GLN A 430 42.46 -48.55 -31.34
N GLU A 431 42.76 -47.61 -32.24
CA GLU A 431 42.95 -46.19 -31.90
C GLU A 431 41.73 -45.61 -31.18
N HIS A 432 40.51 -45.93 -31.67
CA HIS A 432 39.27 -45.51 -31.01
C HIS A 432 39.11 -46.12 -29.62
N THR A 433 39.48 -47.38 -29.44
CA THR A 433 39.36 -48.09 -28.17
C THR A 433 40.30 -47.51 -27.11
N GLU A 434 41.50 -47.13 -27.50
CA GLU A 434 42.50 -46.48 -26.65
C GLU A 434 42.07 -45.05 -26.31
N PHE A 435 41.60 -44.26 -27.29
CA PHE A 435 41.10 -42.90 -27.05
C PHE A 435 39.86 -42.86 -26.14
N SER A 436 38.95 -43.82 -26.29
CA SER A 436 37.69 -43.88 -25.53
C SER A 436 37.81 -44.49 -24.13
N GLU A 437 38.98 -45.01 -23.76
CA GLU A 437 39.22 -45.64 -22.45
C GLU A 437 39.00 -44.72 -21.24
N PRO A 438 39.53 -43.48 -21.19
CA PRO A 438 39.34 -42.61 -20.02
C PRO A 438 37.93 -41.99 -19.93
N ILE A 439 37.18 -41.94 -21.03
CA ILE A 439 35.95 -41.12 -21.16
C ILE A 439 34.87 -41.46 -20.12
N PRO A 440 34.49 -42.74 -19.86
CA PRO A 440 33.48 -43.06 -18.86
C PRO A 440 33.87 -42.60 -17.45
N CYS A 441 35.12 -42.81 -17.07
CA CYS A 441 35.66 -42.39 -15.77
C CYS A 441 35.68 -40.87 -15.60
N THR A 442 36.05 -40.14 -16.66
CA THR A 442 36.07 -38.67 -16.68
C THR A 442 34.67 -38.09 -16.54
N ALA A 443 33.71 -38.58 -17.34
CA ALA A 443 32.31 -38.13 -17.30
C ALA A 443 31.65 -38.35 -15.92
N ILE A 444 31.95 -39.46 -15.23
CA ILE A 444 31.48 -39.72 -13.86
C ILE A 444 32.03 -38.69 -12.88
N LYS A 445 33.34 -38.43 -12.95
CA LYS A 445 34.03 -37.52 -12.03
C LYS A 445 33.56 -36.09 -12.22
N GLU A 446 33.45 -35.64 -13.46
CA GLU A 446 32.99 -34.29 -13.79
C GLU A 446 31.58 -34.03 -13.25
N TYR A 447 30.63 -34.94 -13.49
CA TYR A 447 29.28 -34.78 -12.95
C TYR A 447 29.23 -34.76 -11.41
N ALA A 448 29.98 -35.67 -10.76
CA ALA A 448 30.05 -35.68 -9.30
C ALA A 448 30.67 -34.39 -8.73
N THR A 449 31.66 -33.83 -9.42
CA THR A 449 32.27 -32.54 -9.07
C THR A 449 31.28 -31.39 -9.26
N LEU A 450 30.51 -31.35 -10.35
CA LEU A 450 29.47 -30.33 -10.57
C LEU A 450 28.42 -30.34 -9.44
N LEU A 451 27.95 -31.52 -9.02
CA LEU A 451 26.99 -31.64 -7.93
C LEU A 451 27.58 -31.18 -6.58
N GLN A 452 28.82 -31.59 -6.27
CA GLN A 452 29.52 -31.16 -5.07
C GLN A 452 29.76 -29.64 -5.06
N LEU A 453 30.09 -29.06 -6.21
CA LEU A 453 30.30 -27.62 -6.37
C LEU A 453 29.02 -26.84 -6.05
N LEU A 454 27.87 -27.25 -6.61
CA LEU A 454 26.58 -26.64 -6.32
C LEU A 454 26.19 -26.75 -4.85
N CYS A 455 26.36 -27.92 -4.22
CA CYS A 455 26.09 -28.08 -2.80
C CYS A 455 26.98 -27.18 -1.93
N LYS A 456 28.28 -27.06 -2.28
CA LYS A 456 29.21 -26.18 -1.55
C LYS A 456 28.93 -24.70 -1.79
N GLU A 457 28.40 -24.35 -2.95
CA GLU A 457 28.07 -22.97 -3.27
C GLU A 457 26.91 -22.45 -2.41
N VAL A 458 25.92 -23.29 -2.08
CA VAL A 458 24.84 -22.91 -1.14
C VAL A 458 25.40 -22.44 0.21
N ASP A 459 26.33 -23.21 0.78
CA ASP A 459 26.97 -22.84 2.04
C ASP A 459 27.84 -21.60 1.87
N SER A 460 28.62 -21.54 0.79
CA SER A 460 29.56 -20.43 0.55
C SER A 460 28.84 -19.10 0.34
N LEU A 461 27.76 -19.09 -0.44
CA LEU A 461 26.93 -17.91 -0.70
C LEU A 461 26.41 -17.30 0.60
N ARG A 462 25.92 -18.13 1.53
CA ARG A 462 25.48 -17.66 2.85
C ARG A 462 26.58 -16.90 3.58
N PHE A 463 27.77 -17.49 3.67
CA PHE A 463 28.89 -16.86 4.38
C PHE A 463 29.38 -15.59 3.70
N ARG A 464 29.41 -15.55 2.36
CA ARG A 464 29.83 -14.38 1.59
C ARG A 464 28.83 -13.23 1.70
N LEU A 465 27.53 -13.50 1.58
CA LEU A 465 26.52 -12.48 1.80
C LEU A 465 26.58 -11.94 3.23
N TRP A 466 26.71 -12.82 4.23
CA TRP A 466 26.81 -12.39 5.63
C TRP A 466 28.07 -11.53 5.87
N ALA A 467 29.23 -11.97 5.35
CA ALA A 467 30.47 -11.22 5.44
C ALA A 467 30.35 -9.83 4.78
N CYS A 468 29.65 -9.75 3.64
CA CYS A 468 29.42 -8.51 2.92
C CYS A 468 28.61 -7.49 3.74
N VAL A 469 27.53 -7.92 4.40
CA VAL A 469 26.67 -7.03 5.20
C VAL A 469 27.20 -6.76 6.61
N SER A 470 27.90 -7.73 7.21
CA SER A 470 28.30 -7.72 8.64
C SER A 470 29.18 -6.55 9.06
N ARG A 471 29.90 -5.92 8.12
CA ARG A 471 30.70 -4.72 8.42
C ARG A 471 29.81 -3.59 8.94
N ASP A 472 28.62 -3.44 8.37
CA ASP A 472 27.78 -2.27 8.62
C ASP A 472 26.69 -2.57 9.67
N THR A 473 26.39 -3.84 9.98
CA THR A 473 25.32 -4.25 10.91
C THR A 473 25.45 -3.72 12.34
N VAL A 474 26.65 -3.35 12.81
CA VAL A 474 26.84 -2.77 14.15
C VAL A 474 26.41 -1.30 14.22
N ARG A 475 26.55 -0.56 13.10
CA ARG A 475 26.26 0.88 13.05
C ARG A 475 24.76 1.16 13.03
N PHE A 476 24.00 0.39 12.25
CA PHE A 476 22.58 0.61 12.03
C PHE A 476 21.76 0.65 13.34
N PRO A 477 21.90 -0.31 14.27
CA PRO A 477 21.16 -0.24 15.54
C PRO A 477 21.49 1.00 16.40
N LEU A 478 22.71 1.55 16.31
CA LEU A 478 23.08 2.77 17.02
C LEU A 478 22.45 3.99 16.36
N GLU A 479 22.53 4.08 15.04
CA GLU A 479 21.94 5.17 14.25
C GLU A 479 20.41 5.21 14.43
N ALA A 480 19.74 4.06 14.44
CA ALA A 480 18.31 3.97 14.69
C ALA A 480 17.92 4.46 16.10
N LYS A 481 18.71 4.11 17.13
CA LYS A 481 18.50 4.60 18.50
C LYS A 481 18.68 6.11 18.60
N ASP A 482 19.69 6.66 17.93
CA ASP A 482 19.93 8.10 17.90
C ASP A 482 18.78 8.83 17.19
N ILE A 483 18.29 8.29 16.06
CA ILE A 483 17.12 8.85 15.37
C ILE A 483 15.89 8.85 16.29
N LEU A 484 15.59 7.73 16.97
CA LEU A 484 14.47 7.64 17.90
C LEU A 484 14.58 8.67 19.04
N ALA A 485 15.73 8.73 19.71
CA ALA A 485 15.96 9.67 20.81
C ALA A 485 15.81 11.13 20.36
N ASN A 486 16.24 11.44 19.14
CA ASN A 486 16.12 12.77 18.56
C ASN A 486 14.68 13.11 18.15
N ILE A 487 13.88 12.14 17.70
CA ILE A 487 12.43 12.32 17.49
C ILE A 487 11.74 12.66 18.83
N GLU A 488 12.05 11.93 19.90
CA GLU A 488 11.48 12.17 21.23
C GLU A 488 11.83 13.56 21.77
N LYS A 489 13.09 13.99 21.59
CA LYS A 489 13.51 15.36 21.96
C LYS A 489 12.82 16.42 21.10
N CYS A 490 12.72 16.20 19.79
CA CYS A 490 12.07 17.13 18.90
C CYS A 490 10.60 17.35 19.28
N GLN A 491 9.89 16.29 19.65
CA GLN A 491 8.50 16.41 20.09
C GLN A 491 8.35 17.36 21.29
N GLN A 492 9.36 17.43 22.17
CA GLN A 492 9.35 18.27 23.37
C GLN A 492 9.86 19.70 23.10
N PHE A 493 10.93 19.85 22.31
CA PHE A 493 11.68 21.11 22.19
C PHE A 493 11.70 21.72 20.78
N GLY A 494 11.14 21.02 19.79
CA GLY A 494 11.04 21.48 18.41
C GLY A 494 12.41 21.81 17.81
N PRO A 495 12.58 22.99 17.16
CA PRO A 495 13.82 23.39 16.50
C PRO A 495 15.02 23.62 17.43
N SER A 496 14.81 23.66 18.75
CA SER A 496 15.87 23.84 19.73
C SER A 496 16.49 22.50 20.17
N SER A 497 16.11 21.40 19.52
CA SER A 497 16.54 20.02 19.83
C SER A 497 17.87 19.62 19.21
#